data_AF-A0A1W9UGS2-F1
#
_entry.id   AF-A0A1W9UGS2-F1
#
_cell.length_a   1.000
_cell.length_b   1.000
_cell.length_c   1.000
_cell.angle_alpha   90.00
_cell.angle_beta   90.00
_cell.angle_gamma   90.00
#
_symmetry.space_group_name_H-M   'P 1'
#
loop_
_entity.id
_entity.type
_entity.pdbx_description
1 polymer ?
#
loop_
_entity_poly.entity_id
_entity_poly.type
_entity_poly.pdbx_seq_one_letter_code
_entity_poly.pdbx_strand_id
1 'polypeptide(L)'
;MSEELAQEQKVVAEVSDEKKSKGRDVLGVIKDALDTALTGRANVIMVRVNNKALKAIDMLVEADVCKSRSEGAAFLINQGIEASSELFERISGLTDQIGELKAQLREIVTGESKE
;
A
#
# COMPACT_ATOMS: atom_id res chain seq x y z
N MET A 1 28.39 0.27 56.69
CA MET A 1 27.22 -0.53 56.29
C MET A 1 26.23 0.25 55.41
N SER A 2 26.59 1.41 54.86
CA SER A 2 25.65 2.28 54.12
C SER A 2 26.06 2.56 52.67
N GLU A 3 27.24 2.10 52.23
CA GLU A 3 27.79 2.42 50.90
C GLU A 3 27.78 1.22 49.94
N GLU A 4 27.50 0.01 50.42
CA GLU A 4 27.49 -1.21 49.60
C GLU A 4 26.13 -1.45 48.89
N LEU A 5 25.05 -0.85 49.38
CA LEU A 5 23.70 -0.98 48.80
C LEU A 5 23.43 0.00 47.64
N ALA A 6 24.37 0.89 47.31
CA ALA A 6 24.25 1.82 46.19
C ALA A 6 24.78 1.26 44.87
N GLN A 7 25.57 0.18 44.90
CA GLN A 7 26.21 -0.38 43.70
C GLN A 7 25.40 -1.46 42.99
N GLU A 8 24.44 -2.13 43.65
CA GLU A 8 23.58 -3.13 42.99
C GLU A 8 22.40 -2.52 42.21
N GLN A 9 22.01 -1.27 42.47
CA GLN A 9 20.90 -0.63 41.75
C GLN A 9 21.28 -0.02 40.40
N LYS A 10 22.58 0.08 40.07
CA LYS A 10 23.02 0.64 38.78
C LYS A 10 22.99 -0.38 37.64
N VAL A 11 23.05 -1.67 37.93
CA VAL A 11 23.22 -2.72 36.90
C VAL A 11 21.89 -3.16 36.27
N VAL A 12 20.75 -2.91 36.91
CA VAL A 12 19.44 -3.36 36.40
C VAL A 12 18.85 -2.40 35.36
N ALA A 13 19.34 -1.17 35.26
CA ALA A 13 18.80 -0.17 34.32
C ALA A 13 19.36 -0.29 32.88
N GLU A 14 20.58 -0.81 32.70
CA GLU A 14 21.24 -0.79 31.38
C GLU A 14 20.92 -2.00 30.48
N VAL A 15 20.25 -3.04 30.99
CA VAL A 15 19.93 -4.24 30.19
C VAL A 15 18.56 -4.15 29.48
N SER A 16 17.75 -3.13 29.78
CA SER A 16 16.41 -2.99 29.18
C SER A 16 16.35 -2.27 27.83
N ASP A 17 17.41 -1.58 27.40
CA ASP A 17 17.34 -0.73 26.20
C ASP A 17 17.72 -1.43 24.89
N GLU A 18 18.48 -2.54 24.94
CA GLU A 18 19.07 -3.10 23.72
C GLU A 18 18.15 -4.07 22.94
N LYS A 19 17.01 -4.49 23.51
CA LYS A 19 16.05 -5.38 22.84
C LYS A 19 14.84 -4.68 22.21
N LYS A 20 14.69 -3.36 22.39
CA LYS A 20 13.51 -2.61 21.89
C LYS A 20 13.73 -1.91 20.54
N SER A 21 14.98 -1.83 20.04
CA SER A 21 15.29 -1.08 18.80
C SER A 21 15.04 -1.89 17.53
N LYS A 22 15.44 -3.18 17.49
CA LYS A 22 15.42 -3.99 16.24
C LYS A 22 14.03 -4.27 15.68
N GLY A 23 12.96 -4.21 16.49
CA GLY A 23 11.59 -4.35 15.99
C GLY A 23 11.04 -3.08 15.35
N ARG A 24 11.55 -1.90 15.74
CA ARG A 24 11.09 -0.60 15.26
C ARG A 24 11.61 -0.31 13.85
N ASP A 25 12.82 -0.76 13.55
CA ASP A 25 13.48 -0.50 12.27
C ASP A 25 12.81 -1.28 11.12
N VAL A 26 12.38 -2.53 11.35
CA VAL A 26 11.71 -3.34 10.31
C VAL A 26 10.30 -2.82 10.00
N LEU A 27 9.56 -2.40 11.05
CA LEU A 27 8.27 -1.72 10.90
C LEU A 27 8.40 -0.38 10.17
N GLY A 28 9.48 0.37 10.42
CA GLY A 28 9.79 1.61 9.71
C GLY A 28 10.00 1.40 8.21
N VAL A 29 10.77 0.38 7.82
CA VAL A 29 11.04 0.10 6.40
C VAL A 29 9.77 -0.29 5.63
N ILE A 30 8.88 -1.08 6.23
CA ILE A 30 7.59 -1.45 5.61
C ILE A 30 6.70 -0.21 5.46
N LYS A 31 6.70 0.66 6.47
CA LYS A 31 5.95 1.93 6.45
C LYS A 31 6.47 2.91 5.41
N ASP A 32 7.78 3.03 5.25
CA ASP A 32 8.40 3.92 4.26
C ASP A 32 8.17 3.43 2.83
N ALA A 33 8.21 2.11 2.61
CA ALA A 33 7.84 1.50 1.33
C ALA A 33 6.36 1.76 0.99
N LEU A 34 5.48 1.66 1.99
CA LEU A 34 4.05 1.96 1.84
C LEU A 34 3.79 3.44 1.55
N ASP A 35 4.43 4.36 2.28
CA ASP A 35 4.32 5.81 2.07
C ASP A 35 4.81 6.23 0.67
N THR A 36 5.89 5.60 0.19
CA THR A 36 6.45 5.86 -1.14
C THR A 36 5.50 5.38 -2.25
N ALA A 37 4.84 4.23 -2.07
CA ALA A 37 3.87 3.72 -3.04
C ALA A 37 2.61 4.60 -3.14
N LEU A 38 2.27 5.36 -2.09
CA LEU A 38 1.01 6.10 -1.99
C LEU A 38 1.11 7.61 -2.33
N THR A 39 2.31 8.19 -2.44
CA THR A 39 2.51 9.65 -2.56
C THR A 39 2.54 10.19 -4.00
N GLY A 40 2.53 9.35 -5.03
CA GLY A 40 2.62 9.77 -6.43
C GLY A 40 1.27 10.12 -7.07
N ARG A 41 0.81 11.38 -6.96
CA ARG A 41 -0.43 11.93 -7.58
C ARG A 41 -1.71 11.20 -7.15
N ALA A 42 -2.21 11.53 -5.96
CA ALA A 42 -3.40 10.89 -5.39
C ALA A 42 -4.70 11.32 -6.12
N ASN A 43 -5.17 10.48 -7.04
CA ASN A 43 -6.56 10.54 -7.48
C ASN A 43 -7.44 10.12 -6.31
N VAL A 44 -8.35 10.99 -5.86
CA VAL A 44 -9.28 10.70 -4.77
C VAL A 44 -10.60 10.21 -5.36
N ILE A 45 -11.02 9.02 -4.95
CA ILE A 45 -12.33 8.46 -5.30
C ILE A 45 -13.19 8.30 -4.05
N MET A 46 -14.48 8.60 -4.18
CA MET A 46 -15.47 8.27 -3.15
C MET A 46 -16.13 6.94 -3.51
N VAL A 47 -15.96 5.92 -2.66
CA VAL A 47 -16.46 4.57 -2.91
C VAL A 47 -17.41 4.14 -1.80
N ARG A 48 -18.52 3.49 -2.18
CA ARG A 48 -19.40 2.80 -1.24
C ARG A 48 -18.81 1.45 -0.89
N VAL A 49 -18.63 1.19 0.40
CA VAL A 49 -18.12 -0.09 0.91
C VAL A 49 -19.19 -0.80 1.74
N ASN A 50 -19.16 -2.13 1.75
CA ASN A 50 -20.02 -2.92 2.61
C ASN A 50 -19.43 -3.03 4.03
N ASN A 51 -20.25 -3.50 4.99
CA ASN A 51 -19.84 -3.63 6.39
C ASN A 51 -18.62 -4.53 6.59
N LYS A 52 -18.45 -5.57 5.75
CA LYS A 52 -17.31 -6.49 5.85
C LYS A 52 -16.00 -5.78 5.46
N ALA A 53 -16.01 -5.05 4.35
CA ALA A 53 -14.88 -4.28 3.88
C ALA A 53 -14.53 -3.14 4.84
N LEU A 54 -15.54 -2.42 5.34
CA LEU A 54 -15.33 -1.35 6.33
C LEU A 54 -14.64 -1.88 7.59
N LYS A 55 -15.10 -3.01 8.14
CA LYS A 55 -14.46 -3.65 9.29
C LYS A 55 -13.01 -4.06 9.01
N ALA A 56 -12.72 -4.59 7.81
CA ALA A 56 -11.36 -4.94 7.44
C ALA A 56 -10.44 -3.72 7.37
N ILE A 57 -10.92 -2.61 6.80
CA ILE A 57 -10.19 -1.35 6.76
C ILE A 57 -9.97 -0.80 8.17
N ASP A 58 -11.00 -0.83 9.03
CA ASP A 58 -10.89 -0.38 10.42
C ASP A 58 -9.85 -1.19 11.20
N MET A 59 -9.83 -2.52 11.05
CA MET A 59 -8.81 -3.37 11.68
C MET A 59 -7.39 -3.01 11.25
N LEU A 60 -7.16 -2.61 10.00
CA LEU A 60 -5.84 -2.18 9.53
C LEU A 60 -5.40 -0.86 10.20
N VAL A 61 -6.34 0.04 10.45
CA VAL A 61 -6.07 1.30 11.14
C VAL A 61 -5.85 1.07 12.64
N GLU A 62 -6.72 0.27 13.28
CA GLU A 62 -6.63 -0.06 14.71
C GLU A 62 -5.35 -0.83 15.05
N ALA A 63 -4.82 -1.62 14.11
CA ALA A 63 -3.57 -2.35 14.27
C ALA A 63 -2.31 -1.52 13.93
N ASP A 64 -2.45 -0.20 13.70
CA ASP A 64 -1.36 0.71 13.28
C ASP A 64 -0.64 0.28 11.98
N VAL A 65 -1.29 -0.55 11.15
CA VAL A 65 -0.77 -0.96 9.83
C VAL A 65 -0.95 0.16 8.80
N CYS A 66 -2.06 0.89 8.88
CA CYS A 66 -2.36 2.04 8.03
C CYS A 66 -2.71 3.26 8.88
N LYS A 67 -2.29 4.46 8.48
CA LYS A 67 -2.54 5.70 9.24
C LYS A 67 -3.97 6.22 9.09
N SER A 68 -4.68 5.79 8.03
CA SER A 68 -6.04 6.23 7.72
C SER A 68 -6.86 5.16 7.01
N ARG A 69 -8.18 5.31 7.04
CA ARG A 69 -9.10 4.44 6.28
C ARG A 69 -8.87 4.51 4.78
N SER A 70 -8.57 5.69 4.24
CA SER A 70 -8.24 5.88 2.83
C SER A 70 -6.95 5.14 2.44
N GLU A 71 -5.96 5.13 3.32
CA GLU A 71 -4.72 4.37 3.14
C GLU A 71 -4.98 2.86 3.22
N GLY A 72 -5.75 2.38 4.19
CA GLY A 72 -6.15 0.97 4.26
C GLY A 72 -6.95 0.52 3.04
N ALA A 73 -7.82 1.38 2.50
CA ALA A 73 -8.52 1.11 1.26
C ALA A 73 -7.55 1.04 0.06
N ALA A 74 -6.62 1.99 -0.06
CA ALA A 74 -5.62 1.97 -1.12
C ALA A 74 -4.71 0.73 -1.04
N PHE A 75 -4.29 0.34 0.17
CA PHE A 75 -3.52 -0.87 0.42
C PHE A 75 -4.26 -2.12 -0.08
N LEU A 76 -5.52 -2.30 0.31
CA LEU A 76 -6.31 -3.46 -0.12
C LEU A 76 -6.59 -3.46 -1.63
N ILE A 77 -6.79 -2.29 -2.23
CA ILE A 77 -6.97 -2.15 -3.69
C ILE A 77 -5.70 -2.59 -4.42
N ASN A 78 -4.52 -2.12 -3.98
CA ASN A 78 -3.24 -2.51 -4.58
C ASN A 78 -3.01 -4.02 -4.48
N GLN A 79 -3.21 -4.61 -3.29
CA GLN A 79 -3.12 -6.07 -3.13
C GLN A 79 -4.10 -6.83 -4.02
N GLY A 80 -5.32 -6.30 -4.21
CA GLY A 80 -6.32 -6.89 -5.11
C GLY A 80 -5.93 -6.81 -6.59
N ILE A 81 -5.30 -5.70 -7.01
CA ILE A 81 -4.77 -5.52 -8.36
C ILE A 81 -3.62 -6.50 -8.62
N GLU A 82 -2.67 -6.59 -7.69
CA GLU A 82 -1.54 -7.53 -7.79
C GLU A 82 -2.01 -8.98 -7.82
N ALA A 83 -2.94 -9.36 -6.95
CA ALA A 83 -3.52 -10.71 -6.93
C ALA A 83 -4.30 -11.05 -8.21
N SER A 84 -4.73 -10.04 -8.96
CA SER A 84 -5.51 -10.18 -10.20
C SER A 84 -4.73 -9.74 -11.44
N SER A 85 -3.39 -9.68 -11.37
CA SER A 85 -2.54 -9.14 -12.44
C SER A 85 -2.79 -9.81 -13.79
N GLU A 86 -2.83 -11.13 -13.86
CA GLU A 86 -3.09 -11.90 -15.09
C GLU A 86 -4.46 -11.58 -15.71
N LEU A 87 -5.47 -11.28 -14.89
CA LEU A 87 -6.78 -10.85 -15.38
C LEU A 87 -6.68 -9.47 -16.03
N PHE A 88 -6.01 -8.53 -15.37
CA PHE A 88 -5.84 -7.17 -15.89
C PHE A 88 -4.97 -7.14 -17.15
N GLU A 89 -3.93 -7.96 -17.24
CA GLU A 89 -3.12 -8.12 -18.46
C GLU A 89 -3.96 -8.59 -19.65
N ARG A 90 -4.82 -9.61 -19.46
CA ARG A 90 -5.74 -10.07 -20.50
C ARG A 90 -6.74 -9.00 -20.92
N ILE A 91 -7.30 -8.27 -19.96
CA ILE A 91 -8.22 -7.15 -20.24
C ILE A 91 -7.50 -6.06 -21.04
N SER A 92 -6.27 -5.72 -20.67
CA SER A 92 -5.45 -4.73 -21.38
C SER A 92 -5.24 -5.15 -22.83
N GLY A 93 -4.75 -6.37 -23.06
CA GLY A 93 -4.47 -6.86 -24.41
C GLY A 93 -5.70 -6.85 -25.33
N LEU A 94 -6.88 -7.23 -24.81
CA LEU A 94 -8.13 -7.15 -25.59
C LEU A 94 -8.58 -5.70 -25.82
N THR A 95 -8.41 -4.82 -24.83
CA THR A 95 -8.78 -3.40 -24.96
C THR A 95 -7.91 -2.69 -26.00
N ASP A 96 -6.62 -3.04 -26.06
CA ASP A 96 -5.68 -2.51 -27.05
C ASP A 96 -6.07 -2.94 -28.47
N GLN A 97 -6.43 -4.22 -28.67
CA GLN A 97 -6.95 -4.71 -29.95
C GLN A 97 -8.22 -3.97 -30.38
N ILE A 98 -9.16 -3.72 -29.45
CA ILE A 98 -10.35 -2.92 -29.73
C ILE A 98 -9.96 -1.50 -30.13
N GLY A 99 -8.95 -0.91 -29.49
CA GLY A 99 -8.41 0.40 -29.83
C GLY A 99 -7.88 0.44 -31.26
N GLU A 100 -7.08 -0.55 -31.65
CA GLU A 100 -6.52 -0.69 -33.00
C GLU A 100 -7.61 -0.86 -34.05
N LEU A 101 -8.57 -1.75 -33.82
CA LEU A 101 -9.71 -1.95 -34.73
C LEU A 101 -10.53 -0.67 -34.91
N LYS A 102 -10.75 0.10 -33.82
CA LYS A 102 -11.42 1.40 -33.90
C LYS A 102 -10.60 2.44 -34.67
N ALA A 103 -9.27 2.36 -34.64
CA ALA A 103 -8.39 3.23 -35.40
C ALA A 103 -8.44 2.88 -36.91
N GLN A 104 -8.29 1.60 -37.26
CA GLN A 104 -8.41 1.11 -38.64
C GLN A 104 -9.77 1.46 -39.25
N LEU A 105 -10.86 1.28 -38.49
CA LEU A 105 -12.20 1.67 -38.93
C LEU A 105 -12.30 3.17 -39.20
N ARG A 106 -11.70 4.01 -38.34
CA ARG A 106 -11.66 5.45 -38.56
C ARG A 106 -10.92 5.82 -39.84
N GLU A 107 -9.77 5.19 -40.09
CA GLU A 107 -8.95 5.42 -41.30
C GLU A 107 -9.72 5.09 -42.58
N ILE A 108 -10.45 3.97 -42.62
CA ILE A 108 -11.31 3.58 -43.76
C ILE A 108 -12.41 4.63 -44.00
N VAL A 109 -12.98 5.19 -42.92
CA VAL A 109 -14.12 6.13 -43.00
C VAL A 109 -13.66 7.55 -43.35
N THR A 110 -12.53 8.02 -42.83
CA THR A 110 -12.01 9.36 -43.12
C THR A 110 -11.21 9.44 -44.41
N GLY A 111 -10.78 8.30 -44.97
CA GLY A 111 -10.02 8.24 -46.22
C GLY A 111 -8.63 8.88 -46.10
N GLU A 112 -8.13 9.09 -44.89
CA GLU A 112 -6.78 9.62 -44.63
C GLU A 112 -5.74 8.52 -44.81
N SER A 113 -5.65 7.96 -46.02
CA SER A 113 -4.44 7.28 -46.46
C SER A 113 -3.34 8.33 -46.50
N LYS A 114 -2.44 8.32 -45.52
CA LYS A 114 -1.24 9.14 -45.54
C LYS A 114 -0.36 8.64 -46.70
N GLU A 115 -0.53 9.21 -47.89
CA GLU A 115 0.48 9.18 -48.97
C GLU A 115 1.78 9.86 -48.52
#